data_AF-A0A951L017-F1
#
_entry.id   AF-A0A951L017-F1
#
_cell.length_a   1.000
_cell.length_b   1.000
_cell.length_c   1.000
_cell.angle_alpha   90.00
_cell.angle_beta   90.00
_cell.angle_gamma   90.00
#
_symmetry.space_group_name_H-M   'P 1'
#
loop_
_entity.id
_entity.type
_entity.pdbx_description
1 polymer ?
#
loop_
_entity_poly.entity_id
_entity_poly.type
_entity_poly.pdbx_seq_one_letter_code
_entity_poly.pdbx_strand_id
1 'polypeptide(L)'
;MPKSEVPPRGYTASKDQLLARLRRIEGQIRGIQGMVEDDRYCIDILTQISAAQAALDKVALGLLDGHAHTCVIGAEPDEQDGRTEEMMAAIGRLLRRG
;
A
#
# COMPACT_ATOMS: atom_id res chain seq x y z
N MET A 1 -27.09 16.52 -14.47
CA MET A 1 -25.80 15.87 -14.72
C MET A 1 -25.83 14.49 -14.09
N PRO A 2 -25.75 13.40 -14.86
CA PRO A 2 -25.74 12.06 -14.29
C PRO A 2 -24.44 11.84 -13.50
N LYS A 3 -24.58 11.44 -12.24
CA LYS A 3 -23.44 11.05 -11.39
C LYS A 3 -22.83 9.79 -12.00
N SER A 4 -21.58 9.88 -12.44
CA SER A 4 -20.81 8.74 -12.95
C SER A 4 -20.73 7.65 -11.88
N GLU A 5 -21.37 6.51 -12.17
CA GLU A 5 -21.35 5.31 -11.34
C GLU A 5 -19.98 4.65 -11.44
N VAL A 6 -19.23 4.74 -10.35
CA VAL A 6 -17.94 4.04 -10.20
C VAL A 6 -18.24 2.56 -9.90
N PRO A 7 -17.72 1.60 -10.69
CA PRO A 7 -18.01 0.17 -10.49
C PRO A 7 -17.43 -0.35 -9.16
N PRO A 8 -18.01 -1.42 -8.58
CA PRO A 8 -17.59 -1.95 -7.28
C PRO A 8 -16.22 -2.64 -7.43
N ARG A 9 -15.21 -2.11 -6.72
CA ARG A 9 -13.82 -2.56 -6.83
C ARG A 9 -13.57 -3.89 -6.10
N GLY A 10 -12.73 -4.74 -6.68
CA GLY A 10 -12.32 -6.04 -6.15
C GLY A 10 -11.44 -5.97 -4.90
N TYR A 11 -10.72 -4.86 -4.66
CA TYR A 11 -10.30 -4.41 -3.34
C TYR A 11 -10.48 -2.87 -3.19
N THR A 12 -10.89 -2.41 -2.00
CA THR A 12 -11.76 -1.23 -1.79
C THR A 12 -11.15 -0.10 -0.94
N ALA A 13 -9.89 0.27 -1.14
CA ALA A 13 -9.30 1.37 -0.39
C ALA A 13 -9.61 2.74 -1.02
N SER A 14 -10.60 3.47 -0.51
CA SER A 14 -10.77 4.89 -0.87
C SER A 14 -9.55 5.72 -0.45
N LYS A 15 -9.37 6.91 -1.06
CA LYS A 15 -8.34 7.87 -0.64
C LYS A 15 -8.31 8.06 0.88
N ASP A 16 -9.48 8.20 1.50
CA ASP A 16 -9.60 8.38 2.95
C ASP A 16 -9.16 7.15 3.73
N GLN A 17 -9.45 5.95 3.24
CA GLN A 17 -8.96 4.71 3.87
C GLN A 17 -7.43 4.59 3.76
N LEU A 18 -6.84 4.94 2.62
CA LEU A 18 -5.38 4.95 2.46
C LEU A 18 -4.74 5.94 3.41
N LEU A 19 -5.25 7.17 3.48
CA LEU A 19 -4.79 8.19 4.42
C LEU A 19 -4.96 7.74 5.88
N ALA A 20 -6.08 7.11 6.23
CA ALA A 20 -6.29 6.58 7.57
C ALA A 20 -5.32 5.44 7.92
N ARG A 21 -4.92 4.59 6.95
CA ARG A 21 -3.90 3.57 7.16
C ARG A 21 -2.52 4.20 7.34
N LEU A 22 -2.16 5.18 6.51
CA LEU A 22 -0.89 5.91 6.61
C LEU A 22 -0.75 6.62 7.97
N ARG A 23 -1.81 7.30 8.46
CA ARG A 23 -1.81 7.92 9.79
C ARG A 23 -1.61 6.93 10.93
N ARG A 24 -2.12 5.70 10.80
CA ARG A 24 -1.87 4.64 11.80
C ARG A 24 -0.42 4.19 11.77
N ILE A 25 0.16 4.01 10.58
CA ILE A 25 1.56 3.66 10.39
C ILE A 25 2.46 4.74 11.00
N GLU A 26 2.17 6.02 10.75
CA GLU A 26 2.87 7.15 11.38
C GLU A 26 2.87 7.06 12.92
N GLY A 27 1.74 6.66 13.52
CA GLY A 27 1.64 6.37 14.94
C GLY A 27 2.52 5.19 15.39
N GLN A 28 2.61 4.12 14.59
CA GLN A 28 3.50 2.99 14.86
C GLN A 28 4.97 3.42 14.81
N ILE A 29 5.36 4.25 13.84
CA ILE A 29 6.73 4.77 13.74
C ILE A 29 7.09 5.61 14.96
N ARG A 30 6.19 6.51 15.39
CA ARG A 30 6.38 7.26 16.65
C ARG A 30 6.49 6.34 17.87
N GLY A 31 5.67 5.30 17.93
CA GLY A 31 5.75 4.29 18.99
C GLY A 31 7.13 3.62 19.03
N ILE A 32 7.63 3.19 17.87
CA ILE A 32 8.97 2.58 17.74
C ILE A 32 10.07 3.56 18.20
N GLN A 33 9.98 4.84 17.82
CA GLN A 33 10.93 5.86 18.30
C GLN A 33 10.97 5.92 19.83
N GLY A 34 9.80 6.01 20.48
CA GLY A 34 9.72 6.00 21.95
C GLY A 34 10.28 4.71 22.56
N MET A 35 10.07 3.55 21.93
CA MET A 35 10.67 2.30 22.42
C MET A 35 12.19 2.30 22.38
N VAL A 36 12.80 2.97 21.39
CA VAL A 36 14.26 3.14 21.32
C VAL A 36 14.73 4.13 22.37
N GLU A 37 14.04 5.26 22.55
CA GLU A 37 14.34 6.26 23.58
C GLU A 37 14.27 5.66 25.00
N ASP A 38 13.34 4.73 25.23
CA ASP A 38 13.14 4.02 26.49
C ASP A 38 14.05 2.78 26.67
N ASP A 39 15.04 2.58 25.79
CA ASP A 39 15.94 1.41 25.79
C ASP A 39 15.22 0.05 25.91
N ARG A 40 14.05 -0.08 25.25
CA ARG A 40 13.25 -1.31 25.32
C ARG A 40 13.96 -2.49 24.66
N TYR A 41 13.54 -3.69 25.07
CA TYR A 41 14.09 -4.93 24.57
C TYR A 41 14.02 -5.02 23.04
N CYS A 42 15.17 -5.32 22.42
CA CYS A 42 15.35 -5.27 20.97
C CYS A 42 14.32 -6.12 20.21
N ILE A 43 13.92 -7.28 20.75
CA ILE A 43 12.95 -8.17 20.08
C ILE A 43 11.55 -7.54 20.03
N ASP A 44 11.16 -6.76 21.04
CA ASP A 44 9.89 -6.03 21.03
C ASP A 44 9.90 -4.95 19.93
N ILE A 45 11.02 -4.23 19.81
CA ILE A 45 11.22 -3.20 18.78
C ILE A 45 11.15 -3.83 17.39
N LEU A 46 11.86 -4.93 17.16
CA LEU A 46 11.81 -5.68 15.90
C LEU A 46 10.40 -6.16 15.58
N THR A 47 9.65 -6.62 16.58
CA THR A 47 8.23 -7.02 16.41
C THR A 47 7.37 -5.85 15.94
N GLN A 48 7.54 -4.65 16.51
CA GLN A 48 6.81 -3.46 16.07
C GLN A 48 7.23 -2.99 14.66
N ILE A 49 8.52 -3.09 14.33
CA ILE A 49 9.01 -2.82 12.97
C ILE A 49 8.33 -3.74 11.96
N SER A 50 8.27 -5.05 12.23
CA SER A 50 7.58 -6.00 11.37
C SER A 50 6.08 -5.69 11.24
N ALA A 51 5.43 -5.24 12.32
CA ALA A 51 4.04 -4.82 12.27
C ALA A 51 3.83 -3.57 11.38
N ALA A 52 4.75 -2.60 11.42
CA ALA A 52 4.72 -1.41 10.57
C ALA A 52 4.97 -1.75 9.09
N GLN A 53 5.91 -2.67 8.81
CA GLN A 53 6.17 -3.19 7.46
C GLN A 53 4.92 -3.88 6.88
N ALA A 54 4.30 -4.79 7.63
CA ALA A 54 3.07 -5.46 7.20
C ALA A 54 1.91 -4.49 6.94
N ALA A 55 1.84 -3.39 7.70
CA ALA A 55 0.86 -2.33 7.46
C ALA A 55 1.16 -1.53 6.18
N LEU A 56 2.42 -1.23 5.89
CA LEU A 56 2.86 -0.61 4.63
C LEU A 56 2.55 -1.51 3.42
N ASP A 57 2.79 -2.81 3.52
CA ASP A 57 2.51 -3.76 2.44
C ASP A 57 1.01 -3.77 2.10
N LYS A 58 0.13 -3.71 3.11
CA LYS A 58 -1.32 -3.58 2.89
C LYS A 58 -1.70 -2.30 2.15
N VAL A 59 -1.00 -1.19 2.40
CA VAL A 59 -1.22 0.07 1.66
C VAL A 59 -0.73 -0.07 0.22
N ALA A 60 0.45 -0.65 0.01
CA ALA A 60 1.01 -0.87 -1.32
C ALA A 60 0.10 -1.77 -2.18
N LEU A 61 -0.41 -2.87 -1.62
CA LEU A 61 -1.37 -3.75 -2.30
C LEU A 61 -2.66 -3.02 -2.66
N GLY A 62 -3.19 -2.18 -1.76
CA GLY A 62 -4.39 -1.38 -2.05
C GLY A 62 -4.19 -0.37 -3.19
N LEU A 63 -2.97 0.20 -3.32
CA LEU A 63 -2.62 1.08 -4.44
C LEU A 63 -2.47 0.31 -5.76
N LEU A 64 -1.83 -0.87 -5.72
CA LEU A 64 -1.66 -1.74 -6.88
C LEU A 64 -3.01 -2.22 -7.43
N ASP A 65 -3.94 -2.62 -6.58
CA ASP A 65 -5.29 -3.01 -6.99
C ASP A 65 -6.03 -1.85 -7.71
N GLY A 66 -5.92 -0.65 -7.14
CA GLY A 66 -6.46 0.56 -7.76
C GLY A 66 -5.85 0.86 -9.13
N HIS A 67 -4.53 0.67 -9.27
CA HIS A 67 -3.81 0.86 -10.53
C HIS A 67 -4.19 -0.20 -11.57
N ALA A 68 -4.27 -1.49 -11.19
CA ALA A 68 -4.69 -2.57 -12.08
C ALA A 68 -6.08 -2.28 -12.68
N HIS A 69 -7.05 -1.92 -11.83
CA HIS A 69 -8.43 -1.67 -12.28
C HIS A 69 -8.60 -0.41 -13.13
N THR A 70 -7.82 0.64 -12.88
CA THR A 70 -8.04 1.95 -13.53
C THR A 70 -7.10 2.16 -14.71
N CYS A 71 -5.83 1.78 -14.56
CA CYS A 71 -4.78 2.07 -15.52
C CYS A 71 -4.55 0.93 -16.50
N VAL A 72 -4.76 -0.34 -16.14
CA VAL A 72 -4.51 -1.48 -17.04
C VAL A 72 -5.79 -1.93 -17.75
N ILE A 73 -6.88 -2.12 -17.01
CA ILE A 73 -8.15 -2.60 -17.58
C ILE A 73 -8.85 -1.50 -18.42
N GLY A 74 -8.65 -0.23 -18.07
CA GLY A 74 -9.21 0.91 -18.81
C GLY A 74 -8.28 1.51 -19.87
N ALA A 75 -7.15 0.87 -20.20
CA ALA A 75 -6.23 1.35 -21.22
C ALA A 75 -6.68 0.96 -22.63
N GLU A 76 -6.24 1.75 -23.62
CA GLU A 76 -6.32 1.34 -25.02
C GLU A 76 -5.40 0.13 -25.28
N PRO A 77 -5.70 -0.72 -26.28
CA PRO A 77 -4.99 -1.98 -26.51
C PRO A 77 -3.47 -1.84 -26.72
N ASP A 78 -3.02 -0.74 -27.32
CA ASP A 78 -1.62 -0.44 -27.60
C ASP A 78 -0.82 0.04 -26.37
N GLU A 79 -1.51 0.52 -25.32
CA GLU A 79 -0.88 0.97 -24.07
C GLU A 79 -0.92 -0.10 -22.96
N GLN A 80 -1.73 -1.13 -23.13
CA GLN A 80 -2.03 -2.11 -22.09
C GLN A 80 -0.80 -2.94 -21.67
N ASP A 81 0.04 -3.35 -22.63
CA ASP A 81 1.25 -4.14 -22.38
C ASP A 81 2.27 -3.34 -21.56
N GLY A 82 2.55 -2.09 -21.95
CA GLY A 82 3.50 -1.23 -21.24
C GLY A 82 3.07 -0.92 -19.80
N ARG A 83 1.77 -0.66 -19.57
CA ARG A 83 1.22 -0.44 -18.22
C ARG A 83 1.26 -1.71 -17.37
N THR A 84 1.08 -2.87 -17.99
CA THR A 84 1.21 -4.17 -17.30
C THR A 84 2.66 -4.44 -16.88
N GLU A 85 3.63 -4.18 -17.75
CA GLU A 85 5.06 -4.30 -17.43
C GLU A 85 5.47 -3.38 -16.27
N GLU A 86 5.02 -2.12 -16.28
CA GLU A 86 5.30 -1.16 -15.21
C GLU A 86 4.75 -1.66 -13.86
N MET A 87 3.51 -2.14 -13.84
CA MET A 87 2.88 -2.70 -12.65
C MET A 87 3.65 -3.93 -12.13
N MET A 88 4.02 -4.85 -13.01
CA MET A 88 4.79 -6.04 -12.64
C MET A 88 6.18 -5.69 -12.10
N ALA A 89 6.84 -4.67 -12.67
CA ALA A 89 8.09 -4.15 -12.15
C ALA A 89 7.95 -3.56 -10.73
N ALA A 90 6.85 -2.85 -10.46
CA ALA A 90 6.54 -2.32 -9.13
C ALA A 90 6.28 -3.43 -8.11
N ILE A 91 5.52 -4.46 -8.47
CA ILE A 91 5.29 -5.66 -7.64
C ILE A 91 6.63 -6.35 -7.34
N GLY A 92 7.49 -6.53 -8.34
CA GLY A 92 8.82 -7.12 -8.14
C GLY A 92 9.69 -6.33 -7.16
N ARG A 93 9.59 -4.99 -7.13
CA ARG A 93 10.28 -4.17 -6.11
C ARG A 93 9.69 -4.32 -4.70
N LEU A 94 8.37 -4.54 -4.60
CA LEU A 94 7.70 -4.75 -3.32
C LEU A 94 8.09 -6.10 -2.69
N LEU A 95 8.13 -7.17 -3.49
CA LEU A 95 8.40 -8.53 -3.03
C LEU A 95 9.87 -8.83 -2.72
N ARG A 96 10.81 -8.08 -3.30
CA ARG A 96 12.27 -8.26 -3.07
C ARG A 96 12.77 -7.84 -1.68
N ARG A 97 11.88 -7.47 -0.76
CA ARG A 97 12.22 -6.97 0.58
C ARG A 97 12.35 -8.08 1.64
N GLY A 98 11.99 -9.32 1.31
CA GLY A 98 12.11 -10.49 2.18
C GLY A 98 13.39 -11.28 1.94
#